data_AF-A0A4S3KGE4-F1
#
_entry.id   AF-A0A4S3KGE4-F1
#
_cell.length_a   1.000
_cell.length_b   1.000
_cell.length_c   1.000
_cell.angle_alpha   90.00
_cell.angle_beta   90.00
_cell.angle_gamma   90.00
#
_symmetry.space_group_name_H-M   'P 1'
#
loop_
_entity.id
_entity.type
_entity.pdbx_description
1 polymer ?
#
loop_
_entity_poly.entity_id
_entity_poly.type
_entity_poly.pdbx_seq_one_letter_code
_entity_poly.pdbx_strand_id
1 'polypeptide(L)'
;MYRGRARSSLADKWRTGKALPTRLSAQRIERLLSGTLAVFDSPLFPLLEDRPFTVQELRKLFAPYRETRVPLIVWRFPNDEELRERRHWVPTLHEKDTSSLVRRGDIWGFIAAVWVARMCEAQGELDYHFTACMDVYRAAPAALKESWLAPHVDQLFKLLETVRYREISTFIMFDVDLDIIKRQASDPNHEPIREYRPRDPLTHRFVEIEDPVLPAHWIPGTVWRDQQRRREQRRATLKKSHRPSPPTT
;
A
#
# COMPACT_ATOMS: atom_id res chain seq x y z
N MET A 1 21.85 46.21 15.96
CA MET A 1 21.01 45.16 16.58
C MET A 1 20.18 44.47 15.51
N TYR A 2 20.57 43.27 15.09
CA TYR A 2 19.74 42.39 14.24
C TYR A 2 19.66 41.04 14.98
N ARG A 3 18.59 40.82 15.75
CA ARG A 3 18.35 39.53 16.41
C ARG A 3 17.99 38.52 15.34
N GLY A 4 18.91 37.61 15.03
CA GLY A 4 18.63 36.41 14.26
C GLY A 4 17.50 35.63 14.94
N ARG A 5 16.28 35.75 14.42
CA ARG A 5 15.17 34.89 14.80
C ARG A 5 15.58 33.46 14.48
N ALA A 6 15.73 32.66 15.53
CA ALA A 6 16.04 31.24 15.46
C ALA A 6 15.28 30.59 14.31
N ARG A 7 16.01 30.06 13.31
CA ARG A 7 15.49 29.04 12.41
C ARG A 7 14.83 28.00 13.31
N SER A 8 13.52 27.84 13.13
CA SER A 8 12.66 27.06 14.03
C SER A 8 13.22 25.65 14.21
N SER A 9 13.82 25.37 15.37
CA SER A 9 14.27 24.02 15.77
C SER A 9 13.15 22.98 15.77
N LEU A 10 11.89 23.41 15.60
CA LEU A 10 10.71 22.56 15.55
C LEU A 10 10.72 21.60 14.36
N ALA A 11 11.08 22.07 13.17
CA ALA A 11 11.14 21.22 11.97
C ALA A 11 12.21 20.13 12.13
N ASP A 12 13.37 20.48 12.69
CA ASP A 12 14.42 19.51 13.01
C ASP A 12 13.99 18.53 14.12
N LYS A 13 13.27 19.01 15.14
CA LYS A 13 12.72 18.13 16.19
C LYS A 13 11.68 17.15 15.66
N TRP A 14 10.83 17.57 14.72
CA TRP A 14 9.89 16.68 14.04
C TRP A 14 10.61 15.65 13.17
N ARG A 15 11.55 16.12 12.33
CA ARG A 15 12.35 15.25 11.46
C ARG A 15 13.13 14.18 12.23
N THR A 16 13.62 14.53 13.41
CA THR A 16 14.39 13.60 14.27
C THR A 16 13.52 12.81 15.25
N GLY A 17 12.19 12.98 15.23
CA GLY A 17 11.28 12.32 16.16
C GLY A 17 11.42 12.75 17.63
N LYS A 18 12.19 13.82 17.91
CA LYS A 18 12.43 14.33 19.28
C LYS A 18 11.20 15.03 19.87
N ALA A 19 10.24 15.41 19.04
CA ALA A 19 8.97 15.97 19.48
C ALA A 19 7.84 15.53 18.53
N LEU A 20 6.71 15.13 19.11
CA LEU A 20 5.51 14.83 18.35
C LEU A 20 4.87 16.12 17.82
N PRO A 21 4.37 16.11 16.57
CA PRO A 21 3.67 17.25 16.01
C PRO A 21 2.33 17.48 16.74
N THR A 22 2.08 18.72 17.16
CA THR A 22 0.76 19.16 17.66
C THR A 22 0.05 20.01 16.62
N ARG A 23 -1.29 20.12 16.70
CA ARG A 23 -2.09 20.99 15.80
C ARG A 23 -1.59 22.43 15.76
N LEU A 24 -1.24 23.01 16.91
CA LEU A 24 -0.71 24.37 17.01
C LEU A 24 0.63 24.52 16.28
N SER A 25 1.51 23.53 16.41
CA SER A 25 2.79 23.52 15.68
C SER A 25 2.59 23.31 14.17
N ALA A 26 1.64 22.47 13.75
CA ALA A 26 1.30 22.29 12.34
C ALA A 26 0.76 23.60 11.72
N GLN A 27 -0.13 24.31 12.41
CA GLN A 27 -0.63 25.62 11.98
C GLN A 27 0.47 26.69 11.86
N ARG A 28 1.51 26.62 12.71
CA ARG A 28 2.67 27.52 12.61
C ARG A 28 3.51 27.19 11.38
N ILE A 29 3.67 25.91 11.06
CA ILE A 29 4.45 25.45 9.89
C ILE A 29 3.66 25.65 8.59
N GLU A 30 2.33 25.55 8.58
CA GLU A 30 1.48 25.84 7.41
C GLU A 30 1.77 27.21 6.77
N ARG A 31 2.08 28.21 7.61
CA ARG A 31 2.43 29.57 7.16
C ARG A 31 3.78 29.63 6.42
N LEU A 32 4.64 28.62 6.61
CA LEU A 32 5.97 28.51 6.03
C LEU A 32 6.01 27.48 4.90
N LEU A 33 5.22 26.41 5.02
CA LEU A 33 5.12 25.31 4.08
C LEU A 33 3.64 24.94 3.92
N SER A 34 3.02 25.43 2.86
CA SER A 34 1.62 25.17 2.54
C SER A 34 1.38 23.67 2.32
N GLY A 35 0.22 23.18 2.78
CA GLY A 35 -0.15 21.76 2.71
C GLY A 35 0.29 20.93 3.90
N THR A 36 1.00 21.50 4.87
CA THR A 36 1.39 20.83 6.12
C THR A 36 0.17 20.33 6.89
N LEU A 37 -0.90 21.13 6.97
CA LEU A 37 -2.13 20.74 7.65
C LEU A 37 -2.85 19.60 6.93
N ALA A 38 -2.83 19.57 5.60
CA ALA A 38 -3.46 18.49 4.83
C ALA A 38 -2.77 17.14 5.11
N VAL A 39 -1.44 17.13 5.20
CA VAL A 39 -0.68 15.94 5.60
C VAL A 39 -0.94 15.63 7.07
N PHE A 40 -0.81 16.60 7.98
CA PHE A 40 -1.00 16.38 9.42
C PHE A 40 -2.39 15.84 9.78
N ASP A 41 -3.44 16.33 9.12
CA ASP A 41 -4.82 15.89 9.32
C ASP A 41 -5.17 14.62 8.52
N SER A 42 -4.21 14.03 7.80
CA SER A 42 -4.43 12.81 7.02
C SER A 42 -4.87 11.65 7.91
N PRO A 43 -5.95 10.93 7.56
CA PRO A 43 -6.40 9.77 8.33
C PRO A 43 -5.43 8.57 8.19
N LEU A 44 -4.43 8.64 7.31
CA LEU A 44 -3.41 7.61 7.15
C LEU A 44 -2.64 7.35 8.44
N PHE A 45 -2.20 8.40 9.14
CA PHE A 45 -1.32 8.22 10.31
C PHE A 45 -2.01 7.47 11.46
N PRO A 46 -3.25 7.82 11.88
CA PRO A 46 -3.97 7.00 12.85
C PRO A 46 -4.14 5.55 12.41
N LEU A 47 -4.44 5.30 11.13
CA LEU A 47 -4.63 3.94 10.61
C LEU A 47 -3.37 3.07 10.71
N LEU A 48 -2.19 3.67 10.65
CA LEU A 48 -0.89 3.00 10.73
C LEU A 48 -0.39 2.76 12.18
N GLU A 49 -1.11 3.24 13.20
CA GLU A 49 -0.72 3.05 14.60
C GLU A 49 -0.73 1.57 15.01
N ASP A 50 0.31 1.06 15.68
CA ASP A 50 0.29 -0.31 16.19
C ASP A 50 -0.58 -0.46 17.44
N ARG A 51 -1.90 -0.47 17.24
CA ARG A 51 -2.90 -0.73 18.26
C ARG A 51 -4.18 -1.29 17.62
N PRO A 52 -5.03 -1.96 18.42
CA PRO A 52 -6.37 -2.32 17.96
C PRO A 52 -7.25 -1.07 17.87
N PHE A 53 -8.25 -1.14 16.99
CA PHE A 53 -9.30 -0.16 16.86
C PHE A 53 -10.65 -0.79 17.14
N THR A 54 -11.56 -0.02 17.72
CA THR A 54 -12.99 -0.35 17.71
C THR A 54 -13.62 0.08 16.39
N VAL A 55 -14.69 -0.61 16.00
CA VAL A 55 -15.53 -0.24 14.85
C VAL A 55 -16.02 1.22 14.93
N GLN A 56 -16.34 1.70 16.14
CA GLN A 56 -16.83 3.06 16.34
C GLN A 56 -15.74 4.11 16.11
N GLU A 57 -14.51 3.87 16.57
CA GLU A 57 -13.37 4.75 16.30
C GLU A 57 -13.11 4.88 14.79
N LEU A 58 -13.11 3.76 14.07
CA LEU A 58 -12.89 3.74 12.61
C LEU A 58 -14.00 4.47 11.86
N ARG A 59 -15.27 4.26 12.25
CA ARG A 59 -16.40 4.99 11.67
C ARG A 59 -16.29 6.49 11.93
N LYS A 60 -15.88 6.90 13.14
CA LYS A 60 -15.69 8.32 13.46
C LYS A 60 -14.55 8.94 12.66
N LEU A 61 -13.43 8.22 12.50
CA LEU A 61 -12.29 8.67 11.71
C LEU A 61 -12.68 8.94 10.25
N PHE A 62 -13.51 8.08 9.67
CA PHE A 62 -13.91 8.18 8.26
C PHE A 62 -15.25 8.85 7.99
N ALA A 63 -15.99 9.25 9.03
CA ALA A 63 -17.28 9.94 8.88
C ALA A 63 -17.25 11.11 7.86
N PRO A 64 -16.19 11.97 7.80
CA PRO A 64 -16.12 13.04 6.81
C PRO A 64 -15.99 12.55 5.36
N TYR A 65 -15.52 11.33 5.14
CA TYR A 65 -15.27 10.74 3.83
C TYR A 65 -16.39 9.78 3.38
N ARG A 66 -17.50 9.74 4.12
CA ARG A 66 -18.68 8.94 3.77
C ARG A 66 -19.67 9.78 2.99
N GLU A 67 -20.19 9.21 1.92
CA GLU A 67 -21.34 9.79 1.23
C GLU A 67 -22.62 9.42 2.00
N THR A 68 -23.47 10.42 2.22
CA THR A 68 -24.74 10.28 2.96
C THR A 68 -25.93 10.70 2.12
N ARG A 69 -25.70 11.34 0.98
CA ARG A 69 -26.73 11.92 0.11
C ARG A 69 -27.10 10.99 -1.05
N VAL A 70 -26.18 10.14 -1.48
CA VAL A 70 -26.36 9.26 -2.65
C VAL A 70 -26.44 7.80 -2.18
N PRO A 71 -27.59 7.11 -2.30
CA PRO A 71 -27.82 5.78 -1.72
C PRO A 71 -26.92 4.64 -2.20
N LEU A 72 -26.13 4.85 -3.26
CA LEU A 72 -25.29 3.84 -3.89
C LEU A 72 -23.80 4.15 -3.83
N ILE A 73 -23.41 5.36 -3.42
CA ILE A 73 -22.00 5.74 -3.31
C ILE A 73 -21.65 5.66 -1.84
N VAL A 74 -20.58 4.96 -1.51
CA VAL A 74 -20.16 4.80 -0.12
C VAL A 74 -19.17 5.87 0.30
N TRP A 75 -18.24 6.20 -0.59
CA TRP A 75 -17.13 7.09 -0.30
C TRP A 75 -17.28 8.43 -1.01
N ARG A 76 -16.87 9.49 -0.31
CA ARG A 76 -16.73 10.85 -0.84
C ARG A 76 -15.37 11.39 -0.41
N PHE A 77 -14.45 11.52 -1.37
CA PHE A 77 -13.09 11.99 -1.09
C PHE A 77 -12.85 13.41 -1.59
N PRO A 78 -11.86 14.13 -1.03
CA PRO A 78 -11.60 15.53 -1.36
C PRO A 78 -11.32 15.80 -2.84
N ASN A 79 -10.70 14.86 -3.57
CA ASN A 79 -10.35 15.01 -4.98
C ASN A 79 -11.36 14.34 -5.95
N ASP A 80 -12.56 13.99 -5.48
CA ASP A 80 -13.57 13.37 -6.35
C ASP A 80 -13.94 14.22 -7.56
N GLU A 81 -14.01 15.54 -7.40
CA GLU A 81 -14.36 16.44 -8.51
C GLU A 81 -13.25 16.45 -9.58
N GLU A 82 -11.98 16.51 -9.16
CA GLU A 82 -10.83 16.41 -10.06
C GLU A 82 -10.83 15.09 -10.85
N LEU A 83 -11.17 13.98 -10.20
CA LEU A 83 -11.29 12.69 -10.88
C LEU A 83 -12.45 12.65 -11.86
N ARG A 84 -13.58 13.31 -11.56
CA ARG A 84 -14.74 13.40 -12.48
C ARG A 84 -14.39 14.22 -13.72
N GLU A 85 -13.72 15.35 -13.54
CA GLU A 85 -13.24 16.21 -14.64
C GLU A 85 -12.31 15.44 -15.58
N ARG A 86 -11.42 14.62 -15.01
CA ARG A 86 -10.53 13.74 -15.78
C ARG A 86 -11.22 12.51 -16.37
N ARG A 87 -12.50 12.26 -16.04
CA ARG A 87 -13.23 11.02 -16.35
C ARG A 87 -12.57 9.75 -15.77
N HIS A 88 -11.81 9.87 -14.70
CA HIS A 88 -11.18 8.76 -13.96
C HIS A 88 -11.92 8.39 -12.68
N TRP A 89 -13.07 9.00 -12.41
CA TRP A 89 -13.83 8.73 -11.20
C TRP A 89 -14.51 7.36 -11.24
N VAL A 90 -14.14 6.47 -10.32
CA VAL A 90 -14.73 5.14 -10.13
C VAL A 90 -15.60 5.16 -8.87
N PRO A 91 -16.94 5.04 -8.98
CA PRO A 91 -17.79 4.94 -7.80
C PRO A 91 -17.54 3.61 -7.08
N THR A 92 -17.29 3.69 -5.78
CA THR A 92 -17.26 2.50 -4.93
C THR A 92 -18.65 2.29 -4.33
N LEU A 93 -19.30 1.21 -4.75
CA LEU A 93 -20.70 0.93 -4.40
C LEU A 93 -20.86 0.18 -3.07
N HIS A 94 -19.77 -0.41 -2.57
CA HIS A 94 -19.77 -1.17 -1.33
C HIS A 94 -18.59 -0.78 -0.45
N GLU A 95 -18.81 -0.67 0.87
CA GLU A 95 -17.81 -0.20 1.83
C GLU A 95 -16.51 -1.01 1.80
N LYS A 96 -16.64 -2.32 1.58
CA LYS A 96 -15.53 -3.27 1.55
C LYS A 96 -15.07 -3.64 0.13
N ASP A 97 -15.53 -2.92 -0.89
CA ASP A 97 -15.05 -3.13 -2.27
C ASP A 97 -13.68 -2.46 -2.46
N THR A 98 -12.65 -3.15 -1.95
CA THR A 98 -11.26 -2.74 -2.05
C THR A 98 -10.74 -2.78 -3.49
N SER A 99 -11.34 -3.60 -4.36
CA SER A 99 -10.98 -3.65 -5.77
C SER A 99 -11.26 -2.33 -6.49
N SER A 100 -12.41 -1.71 -6.21
CA SER A 100 -12.74 -0.37 -6.72
C SER A 100 -11.84 0.72 -6.13
N LEU A 101 -11.43 0.57 -4.87
CA LEU A 101 -10.47 1.48 -4.22
C LEU A 101 -9.07 1.39 -4.85
N VAL A 102 -8.61 0.20 -5.22
CA VAL A 102 -7.36 0.02 -5.99
C VAL A 102 -7.50 0.67 -7.37
N ARG A 103 -8.61 0.42 -8.07
CA ARG A 103 -8.87 0.99 -9.40
C ARG A 103 -8.95 2.52 -9.39
N ARG A 104 -9.35 3.13 -8.27
CA ARG A 104 -9.36 4.59 -8.12
C ARG A 104 -7.98 5.21 -8.38
N GLY A 105 -6.90 4.50 -8.04
CA GLY A 105 -5.55 4.87 -8.47
C GLY A 105 -5.00 6.16 -7.87
N ASP A 106 -5.41 6.52 -6.65
CA ASP A 106 -4.92 7.69 -5.92
C ASP A 106 -4.61 7.37 -4.45
N ILE A 107 -4.09 8.36 -3.73
CA ILE A 107 -3.79 8.26 -2.30
C ILE A 107 -5.04 7.95 -1.46
N TRP A 108 -6.22 8.43 -1.84
CA TRP A 108 -7.45 8.20 -1.08
C TRP A 108 -7.96 6.76 -1.21
N GLY A 109 -7.83 6.15 -2.38
CA GLY A 109 -8.08 4.73 -2.59
C GLY A 109 -7.20 3.86 -1.70
N PHE A 110 -5.90 4.19 -1.62
CA PHE A 110 -4.98 3.52 -0.69
C PHE A 110 -5.37 3.70 0.78
N ILE A 111 -5.62 4.94 1.23
CA ILE A 111 -5.99 5.21 2.63
C ILE A 111 -7.30 4.49 3.01
N ALA A 112 -8.28 4.48 2.11
CA ALA A 112 -9.53 3.77 2.32
C ALA A 112 -9.33 2.24 2.33
N ALA A 113 -8.44 1.68 1.50
CA ALA A 113 -8.12 0.26 1.57
C ALA A 113 -7.49 -0.12 2.92
N VAL A 114 -6.60 0.73 3.47
CA VAL A 114 -6.04 0.53 4.82
C VAL A 114 -7.15 0.58 5.86
N TRP A 115 -8.09 1.52 5.73
CA TRP A 115 -9.26 1.58 6.61
C TRP A 115 -10.11 0.31 6.55
N VAL A 116 -10.36 -0.25 5.35
CA VAL A 116 -11.13 -1.50 5.21
C VAL A 116 -10.40 -2.65 5.90
N ALA A 117 -9.08 -2.76 5.74
CA ALA A 117 -8.29 -3.76 6.46
C ALA A 117 -8.48 -3.62 7.98
N ARG A 118 -8.36 -2.40 8.51
CA ARG A 118 -8.60 -2.13 9.95
C ARG A 118 -10.03 -2.42 10.41
N MET A 119 -11.01 -2.16 9.56
CA MET A 119 -12.42 -2.44 9.85
C MET A 119 -12.66 -3.95 9.93
N CYS A 120 -12.09 -4.72 9.02
CA CYS A 120 -12.17 -6.19 9.04
C CYS A 120 -11.44 -6.78 10.25
N GLU A 121 -10.28 -6.24 10.64
CA GLU A 121 -9.59 -6.58 11.91
C GLU A 121 -10.54 -6.35 13.10
N ALA A 122 -11.12 -5.16 13.21
CA ALA A 122 -12.01 -4.79 14.31
C ALA A 122 -13.31 -5.62 14.36
N GLN A 123 -13.74 -6.18 13.24
CA GLN A 123 -14.94 -7.02 13.11
C GLN A 123 -14.65 -8.52 13.22
N GLY A 124 -13.38 -8.94 13.21
CA GLY A 124 -12.98 -10.35 13.18
C GLY A 124 -13.28 -11.05 11.84
N GLU A 125 -13.36 -10.30 10.74
CA GLU A 125 -13.66 -10.85 9.41
C GLU A 125 -12.37 -11.23 8.67
N LEU A 126 -11.85 -12.43 8.97
CA LEU A 126 -10.52 -12.86 8.52
C LEU A 126 -10.37 -12.92 6.98
N ASP A 127 -11.35 -13.46 6.25
CA ASP A 127 -11.25 -13.61 4.79
C ASP A 127 -11.22 -12.25 4.08
N TYR A 128 -12.02 -11.30 4.58
CA TYR A 128 -12.03 -9.94 4.07
C TYR A 128 -10.80 -9.15 4.51
N HIS A 129 -10.29 -9.37 5.73
CA HIS A 129 -9.03 -8.78 6.18
C HIS A 129 -7.87 -9.20 5.27
N PHE A 130 -7.79 -10.49 4.92
CA PHE A 130 -6.79 -11.00 3.98
C PHE A 130 -6.87 -10.31 2.61
N THR A 131 -8.07 -10.24 2.03
CA THR A 131 -8.28 -9.58 0.73
C THR A 131 -7.94 -8.09 0.78
N ALA A 132 -8.39 -7.39 1.82
CA ALA A 132 -8.12 -5.97 2.01
C ALA A 132 -6.62 -5.69 2.16
N CYS A 133 -5.90 -6.51 2.92
CA CYS A 133 -4.44 -6.37 3.05
C CYS A 133 -3.71 -6.55 1.72
N MET A 134 -4.10 -7.53 0.89
CA MET A 134 -3.52 -7.67 -0.46
C MET A 134 -3.77 -6.40 -1.30
N ASP A 135 -5.00 -5.89 -1.26
CA ASP A 135 -5.38 -4.69 -2.02
C ASP A 135 -4.72 -3.41 -1.53
N VAL A 136 -4.38 -3.31 -0.23
CA VAL A 136 -3.53 -2.21 0.29
C VAL A 136 -2.19 -2.17 -0.45
N TYR A 137 -1.53 -3.31 -0.65
CA TYR A 137 -0.27 -3.36 -1.39
C TYR A 137 -0.44 -3.09 -2.89
N ARG A 138 -1.57 -3.51 -3.48
CA ARG A 138 -1.92 -3.18 -4.88
C ARG A 138 -2.25 -1.70 -5.09
N ALA A 139 -2.79 -1.02 -4.07
CA ALA A 139 -3.07 0.42 -4.11
C ALA A 139 -1.84 1.28 -3.77
N ALA A 140 -0.80 0.70 -3.15
CA ALA A 140 0.39 1.42 -2.72
C ALA A 140 1.13 2.19 -3.84
N PRO A 141 1.25 1.69 -5.10
CA PRO A 141 1.89 2.44 -6.18
C PRO A 141 1.29 3.82 -6.38
N ALA A 142 -0.03 3.94 -6.32
CA ALA A 142 -0.74 5.21 -6.48
C ALA A 142 -0.45 6.19 -5.33
N ALA A 143 -0.43 5.69 -4.09
CA ALA A 143 -0.07 6.47 -2.91
C ALA A 143 1.38 6.98 -2.97
N LEU A 144 2.30 6.15 -3.46
CA LEU A 144 3.72 6.50 -3.57
C LEU A 144 4.03 7.51 -4.69
N LYS A 145 3.05 7.89 -5.51
CA LYS A 145 3.19 9.06 -6.40
C LYS A 145 3.14 10.39 -5.62
N GLU A 146 2.67 10.38 -4.38
CA GLU A 146 2.65 11.55 -3.51
C GLU A 146 4.06 11.90 -3.03
N SER A 147 4.52 13.11 -3.36
CA SER A 147 5.89 13.58 -3.06
C SER A 147 6.27 13.56 -1.57
N TRP A 148 5.28 13.69 -0.68
CA TRP A 148 5.50 13.66 0.78
C TRP A 148 5.54 12.24 1.34
N LEU A 149 5.03 11.24 0.61
CA LEU A 149 4.98 9.84 1.06
C LEU A 149 6.09 9.00 0.42
N ALA A 150 6.40 9.22 -0.85
CA ALA A 150 7.39 8.46 -1.62
C ALA A 150 8.75 8.29 -0.92
N PRO A 151 9.35 9.33 -0.31
CA PRO A 151 10.64 9.22 0.37
C PRO A 151 10.62 8.32 1.62
N HIS A 152 9.44 7.99 2.13
CA HIS A 152 9.23 7.22 3.36
C HIS A 152 8.69 5.81 3.08
N VAL A 153 8.82 5.32 1.85
CA VAL A 153 8.29 4.03 1.39
C VAL A 153 8.66 2.84 2.29
N ASP A 154 9.92 2.73 2.71
CA ASP A 154 10.36 1.60 3.55
C ASP A 154 9.73 1.67 4.96
N GLN A 155 9.55 2.89 5.50
CA GLN A 155 8.86 3.09 6.77
C GLN A 155 7.36 2.79 6.66
N LEU A 156 6.72 3.20 5.55
CA LEU A 156 5.33 2.89 5.26
C LEU A 156 5.11 1.37 5.25
N PHE A 157 5.93 0.62 4.50
CA PHE A 157 5.77 -0.84 4.43
C PHE A 157 6.00 -1.53 5.76
N LYS A 158 6.97 -1.08 6.57
CA LYS A 158 7.14 -1.60 7.94
C LYS A 158 5.89 -1.39 8.82
N LEU A 159 5.24 -0.23 8.69
CA LEU A 159 3.99 0.05 9.42
C LEU A 159 2.83 -0.81 8.89
N LEU A 160 2.72 -0.98 7.57
CA LEU A 160 1.72 -1.86 6.95
C LEU A 160 1.91 -3.33 7.32
N GLU A 161 3.14 -3.81 7.42
CA GLU A 161 3.45 -5.14 7.93
C GLU A 161 3.00 -5.30 9.38
N THR A 162 3.21 -4.26 10.20
CA THR A 162 2.76 -4.27 11.59
C THR A 162 1.24 -4.37 11.67
N VAL A 163 0.50 -3.61 10.84
CA VAL A 163 -0.96 -3.73 10.71
C VAL A 163 -1.36 -5.14 10.26
N ARG A 164 -0.71 -5.69 9.22
CA ARG A 164 -0.97 -7.03 8.72
C ARG A 164 -0.74 -8.12 9.76
N TYR A 165 0.29 -7.97 10.60
CA TYR A 165 0.68 -8.95 11.62
C TYR A 165 -0.32 -9.08 12.76
N ARG A 166 -1.22 -8.11 12.92
CA ARG A 166 -2.29 -8.17 13.94
C ARG A 166 -3.25 -9.34 13.71
N GLU A 167 -3.37 -9.78 12.46
CA GLU A 167 -4.00 -11.05 12.08
C GLU A 167 -2.97 -12.02 11.50
N ILE A 168 -2.45 -12.90 12.35
CA ILE A 168 -1.36 -13.85 12.00
C ILE A 168 -1.70 -14.69 10.77
N SER A 169 -2.96 -15.11 10.63
CA SER A 169 -3.45 -15.87 9.47
C SER A 169 -3.26 -15.10 8.17
N THR A 170 -3.49 -13.79 8.16
CA THR A 170 -3.27 -12.95 6.98
C THR A 170 -1.79 -12.80 6.66
N PHE A 171 -0.95 -12.65 7.69
CA PHE A 171 0.49 -12.49 7.52
C PHE A 171 1.16 -13.69 6.82
N ILE A 172 0.74 -14.92 7.13
CA ILE A 172 1.36 -16.12 6.56
C ILE A 172 0.86 -16.48 5.15
N MET A 173 -0.25 -15.88 4.71
CA MET A 173 -0.97 -16.30 3.49
C MET A 173 -0.48 -15.61 2.23
N PHE A 174 0.37 -14.58 2.32
CA PHE A 174 0.99 -13.96 1.16
C PHE A 174 2.28 -13.21 1.51
N ASP A 175 3.19 -13.18 0.55
CA ASP A 175 4.35 -12.29 0.56
C ASP A 175 4.14 -11.12 -0.41
N VAL A 176 4.98 -10.10 -0.34
CA VAL A 176 4.87 -8.91 -1.19
C VAL A 176 6.21 -8.61 -1.86
N ASP A 177 6.19 -8.51 -3.18
CA ASP A 177 7.33 -8.02 -3.95
C ASP A 177 7.31 -6.48 -3.97
N LEU A 178 8.15 -5.89 -3.11
CA LEU A 178 8.26 -4.44 -2.98
C LEU A 178 8.90 -3.79 -4.22
N ASP A 179 9.66 -4.53 -5.02
CA ASP A 179 10.31 -4.00 -6.23
C ASP A 179 9.28 -3.78 -7.33
N ILE A 180 8.28 -4.65 -7.44
CA ILE A 180 7.10 -4.42 -8.29
C ILE A 180 6.40 -3.11 -7.89
N ILE A 181 6.13 -2.91 -6.60
CA ILE A 181 5.44 -1.70 -6.12
C ILE A 181 6.26 -0.44 -6.42
N LYS A 182 7.57 -0.45 -6.13
CA LYS A 182 8.46 0.69 -6.37
C LYS A 182 8.56 1.02 -7.87
N ARG A 183 8.63 0.00 -8.73
CA ARG A 183 8.64 0.16 -10.20
C ARG A 183 7.33 0.75 -10.71
N GLN A 184 6.19 0.25 -10.23
CA GLN A 184 4.87 0.78 -10.60
C GLN A 184 4.64 2.22 -10.10
N ALA A 185 5.12 2.55 -8.90
CA ALA A 185 5.06 3.91 -8.36
C ALA A 185 5.88 4.90 -9.21
N SER A 186 7.00 4.44 -9.76
CA SER A 186 7.90 5.25 -10.57
C SER A 186 7.44 5.39 -12.03
N ASP A 187 6.51 4.54 -12.49
CA ASP A 187 5.99 4.57 -13.85
C ASP A 187 4.89 5.64 -14.00
N PRO A 188 5.11 6.71 -14.80
CA PRO A 188 4.10 7.73 -15.05
C PRO A 188 2.84 7.17 -15.73
N ASN A 189 2.98 6.07 -16.48
CA ASN A 189 1.89 5.44 -17.23
C ASN A 189 1.19 4.31 -16.45
N HIS A 190 1.53 4.12 -15.18
CA HIS A 190 0.84 3.14 -14.35
C HIS A 190 -0.65 3.50 -14.21
N GLU A 191 -1.50 2.67 -14.79
CA GLU A 191 -2.95 2.87 -14.91
C GLU A 191 -3.76 1.72 -14.28
N PRO A 192 -4.24 1.88 -13.04
CA PRO A 192 -5.01 0.85 -12.35
C PRO A 192 -6.33 0.48 -13.04
N ILE A 193 -6.97 1.40 -13.76
CA ILE A 193 -8.25 1.18 -14.45
C ILE A 193 -7.98 0.41 -15.74
N ARG A 194 -8.46 -0.84 -15.81
CA ARG A 194 -8.23 -1.74 -16.95
C ARG A 194 -8.61 -1.11 -18.30
N GLU A 195 -9.70 -0.36 -18.34
CA GLU A 195 -10.27 0.27 -19.53
C GLU A 195 -9.35 1.35 -20.13
N TYR A 196 -8.47 1.94 -19.32
CA TYR A 196 -7.51 2.96 -19.74
C TYR A 196 -6.10 2.42 -19.99
N ARG A 197 -5.86 1.13 -19.75
CA ARG A 197 -4.57 0.51 -20.00
C ARG A 197 -4.27 0.41 -21.49
N PRO A 198 -2.97 0.48 -21.89
CA PRO A 198 -2.58 0.20 -23.26
C PRO A 198 -2.97 -1.23 -23.66
N ARG A 199 -3.26 -1.42 -24.94
CA ARG A 199 -3.54 -2.73 -25.53
C ARG A 199 -2.32 -3.26 -26.24
N ASP A 200 -2.07 -4.55 -26.10
CA ASP A 200 -1.08 -5.26 -26.88
C ASP A 200 -1.47 -5.21 -28.38
N PRO A 201 -0.58 -4.74 -29.27
CA PRO A 201 -0.87 -4.65 -30.70
C PRO A 201 -1.14 -6.00 -31.38
N LEU A 202 -0.64 -7.12 -30.84
CA LEU A 202 -0.81 -8.45 -31.42
C LEU A 202 -2.10 -9.13 -30.94
N THR A 203 -2.35 -9.11 -29.63
CA THR A 203 -3.50 -9.83 -29.04
C THR A 203 -4.73 -8.94 -28.85
N HIS A 204 -4.60 -7.62 -29.00
CA HIS A 204 -5.61 -6.60 -28.69
C HIS A 204 -6.16 -6.66 -27.26
N ARG A 205 -5.52 -7.45 -26.37
CA ARG A 205 -5.86 -7.53 -24.95
C ARG A 205 -5.22 -6.36 -24.21
N PHE A 206 -5.82 -5.98 -23.08
CA PHE A 206 -5.19 -5.02 -22.18
C PHE A 206 -3.89 -5.61 -21.62
N VAL A 207 -2.86 -4.78 -21.52
CA VAL A 207 -1.65 -5.15 -20.78
C VAL A 207 -2.02 -5.25 -19.31
N GLU A 208 -1.88 -6.44 -18.72
CA GLU A 208 -2.18 -6.65 -17.31
C GLU A 208 -1.05 -6.10 -16.45
N ILE A 209 -1.43 -5.55 -15.29
CA ILE A 209 -0.47 -5.07 -14.29
C ILE A 209 0.09 -6.28 -13.56
N GLU A 210 1.40 -6.28 -13.35
CA GLU A 210 2.08 -7.26 -12.53
C GLU A 210 1.56 -7.17 -11.07
N ASP A 211 1.02 -8.26 -10.52
CA ASP A 211 0.50 -8.25 -9.15
C ASP A 211 1.68 -8.29 -8.17
N PRO A 212 1.87 -7.29 -7.27
CA PRO A 212 2.94 -7.32 -6.27
C PRO A 212 2.71 -8.36 -5.17
N VAL A 213 1.51 -8.93 -5.09
CA VAL A 213 1.15 -9.92 -4.07
C VAL A 213 1.53 -11.32 -4.54
N LEU A 214 2.21 -12.07 -3.68
CA LEU A 214 2.64 -13.45 -3.89
C LEU A 214 1.86 -14.38 -2.94
N PRO A 215 0.71 -14.94 -3.36
CA PRO A 215 -0.07 -15.82 -2.50
C PRO A 215 0.71 -17.07 -2.08
N ALA A 216 0.55 -17.47 -0.83
CA ALA A 216 1.11 -18.72 -0.34
C ALA A 216 0.40 -19.89 -1.03
N HIS A 217 1.18 -20.78 -1.65
CA HIS A 217 0.66 -22.02 -2.21
C HIS A 217 0.95 -23.18 -1.27
N TRP A 218 -0.09 -23.91 -0.86
CA TRP A 218 0.09 -25.14 -0.11
C TRP A 218 0.65 -26.22 -1.02
N ILE A 219 1.84 -26.73 -0.67
CA ILE A 219 2.48 -27.83 -1.37
C ILE A 219 2.36 -29.07 -0.48
N PRO A 220 1.68 -30.15 -0.92
CA PRO A 220 1.66 -31.40 -0.18
C PRO A 220 3.08 -31.87 0.15
N GLY A 221 3.33 -32.33 1.37
CA GLY A 221 4.68 -32.69 1.82
C GLY A 221 5.35 -33.80 0.98
N THR A 222 4.57 -34.66 0.32
CA THR A 222 5.06 -35.63 -0.67
C THR A 222 5.66 -34.94 -1.90
N VAL A 223 4.94 -33.98 -2.47
CA VAL A 223 5.36 -33.18 -3.62
C VAL A 223 6.61 -32.36 -3.27
N TRP A 224 6.65 -31.75 -2.10
CA TRP A 224 7.84 -30.99 -1.65
C TRP A 224 9.07 -31.89 -1.53
N ARG A 225 8.95 -33.07 -0.89
CA ARG A 225 10.06 -34.04 -0.76
C ARG A 225 10.57 -34.51 -2.12
N ASP A 226 9.69 -34.73 -3.08
CA ASP A 226 10.08 -35.11 -4.44
C ASP A 226 10.79 -33.98 -5.19
N GLN A 227 10.33 -32.74 -5.03
CA GLN A 227 11.01 -31.57 -5.59
C GLN A 227 12.42 -31.39 -5.00
N GLN A 228 12.58 -31.59 -3.68
CA GLN A 228 13.90 -31.52 -3.04
C GLN A 228 14.84 -32.60 -3.57
N ARG A 229 14.39 -33.86 -3.64
CA ARG A 229 15.17 -34.96 -4.23
C ARG A 229 15.61 -34.65 -5.66
N ARG A 230 14.72 -34.11 -6.50
CA ARG A 230 15.05 -33.71 -7.88
C ARG A 230 16.07 -32.56 -7.93
N ARG A 231 15.97 -31.58 -7.04
CA ARG A 231 16.95 -30.46 -6.94
C ARG A 231 18.32 -30.96 -6.52
N GLU A 232 18.39 -31.86 -5.55
CA GLU A 232 19.64 -32.49 -5.10
C GLU A 232 20.29 -33.32 -6.23
N GLN A 233 19.50 -34.11 -6.95
CA GLN A 233 19.97 -34.87 -8.10
C GLN A 233 20.51 -33.96 -9.21
N ARG A 234 19.84 -32.84 -9.51
CA ARG A 234 20.32 -31.83 -10.47
C ARG A 234 21.61 -31.15 -10.01
N ARG A 235 21.72 -30.79 -8.73
CA ARG A 235 22.96 -30.23 -8.14
C ARG A 235 24.11 -31.24 -8.20
N ALA A 236 23.85 -32.51 -7.96
CA ALA A 236 24.85 -33.57 -8.03
C ALA A 236 25.32 -33.84 -9.47
N THR A 237 24.43 -33.76 -10.45
CA THR A 237 24.81 -33.89 -11.88
C THR A 237 25.61 -32.68 -12.37
N LEU A 238 25.24 -31.46 -11.99
CA LEU A 238 26.02 -30.25 -12.27
C LEU A 238 27.43 -30.26 -11.64
N LYS A 239 27.57 -30.80 -10.42
CA LYS A 239 28.89 -30.99 -9.80
C LYS A 239 29.75 -32.05 -10.50
N LYS A 240 29.12 -33.08 -11.09
CA LYS A 240 29.84 -34.12 -11.86
C LYS A 240 30.30 -33.62 -13.22
N SER A 241 29.57 -32.73 -13.87
CA SER A 241 29.95 -32.15 -15.16
C SER A 241 31.05 -31.07 -15.08
N HIS A 242 31.37 -30.58 -13.88
CA HIS A 242 32.42 -29.58 -13.63
C HIS A 242 33.72 -30.16 -13.04
N ARG A 243 33.92 -31.49 -13.07
CA ARG A 243 35.24 -32.07 -12.71
C ARG A 243 36.24 -31.77 -13.84
N PRO A 244 37.34 -31.04 -13.59
CA PRO A 244 38.39 -30.86 -14.59
C PRO A 244 39.05 -32.22 -14.89
N SER A 245 39.28 -32.49 -16.16
CA SER A 245 39.96 -33.69 -16.63
C SER A 245 41.35 -33.79 -15.98
N PRO A 246 41.80 -35.00 -15.59
CA PRO A 246 43.13 -35.16 -15.02
C PRO A 246 44.19 -34.74 -16.05
N PRO A 247 45.31 -34.14 -15.61
CA PRO A 247 46.36 -33.70 -16.51
C PRO A 247 46.94 -34.92 -17.23
N THR A 248 46.90 -34.89 -18.56
CA THR A 248 47.52 -35.88 -19.44
C THR A 248 49.04 -35.79 -19.27
N THR A 249 49.63 -36.84 -18.67
CA THR A 249 51.08 -37.09 -18.66
C THR A 249 51.54 -37.69 -19.98
#